data_AF-A0AAD9KCH3-F1
#
_entry.id   AF-A0AAD9KCH3-F1
#
_cell.length_a   1.000
_cell.length_b   1.000
_cell.length_c   1.000
_cell.angle_alpha   90.00
_cell.angle_beta   90.00
_cell.angle_gamma   90.00
#
_symmetry.space_group_name_H-M   'P 1'
#
loop_
_entity.id
_entity.type
_entity.pdbx_description
1 polymer ?
#
loop_
_entity_poly.entity_id
_entity_poly.type
_entity_poly.pdbx_seq_one_letter_code
_entity_poly.pdbx_strand_id
1 'polypeptide(L)'
;MTDVRACYIIPDIRASRIIPDVRANHNIPDVRASHIIRDVRATHIIPDVRVSHIILSLRAIKIIFDLTVLYAKSINFINNPISGVFTTKLSYHCFRDCLFSTVAKVAKVNIRNDDDLIDRLNHRYTVLFLVIFTVVVSTTQYVGNPIHCWCPAYFTGNHEEYTNKVCWISNTYYLPEGAVAGAENTKALKQHIGYYQWVPVVLLVQAFLFYLPCLLWRVFSDRSGIDIQNLVESAETIQKALYPERRDKTLKYTMRHLDHYLEYQREYRGGCCVNVKHFLAKHLCLVCGNRYGNYLVALYMSTKVLYFCNILLQLFMLNGFLGTDYHFYGLQLVGDLIMGTDWRPSKRFPRITLCDFRIRQMGNFHPHTVQCVLPINLFNEKIYIFLWFWFVLLAIATALSFIRWLWVIGFRYSRLRYIRKHLKIMAKLNRDSDRDRKLSQKFTEMYLRQDGVFVLKLVAKNSTDLVVADVVAALWDNYKNKPISGRAPETDVDETGSLG
;
A
#
# COMPACT_ATOMS: atom_id res chain seq x y z
N MET A 1 -56.70 -16.73 -22.11
CA MET A 1 -56.29 -16.93 -20.70
C MET A 1 -54.77 -16.79 -20.66
N THR A 2 -54.22 -15.58 -20.65
CA THR A 2 -53.84 -14.80 -19.44
C THR A 2 -53.09 -15.64 -18.40
N ASP A 3 -51.75 -15.54 -18.35
CA ASP A 3 -51.08 -14.72 -17.35
C ASP A 3 -49.62 -14.41 -17.73
N VAL A 4 -49.16 -13.24 -17.31
CA VAL A 4 -47.93 -12.53 -17.69
C VAL A 4 -47.03 -12.42 -16.46
N ARG A 5 -45.73 -12.71 -16.57
CA ARG A 5 -44.70 -11.99 -15.79
C ARG A 5 -43.44 -11.76 -16.63
N ALA A 6 -43.13 -10.48 -16.78
CA ALA A 6 -42.03 -9.92 -17.54
C ALA A 6 -40.67 -10.06 -16.81
N CYS A 7 -39.60 -10.25 -17.59
CA CYS A 7 -38.24 -9.95 -17.18
C CYS A 7 -37.69 -8.88 -18.14
N TYR A 8 -37.40 -7.70 -17.61
CA TYR A 8 -36.85 -6.57 -18.37
C TYR A 8 -35.37 -6.82 -18.72
N ILE A 9 -35.07 -6.70 -20.00
CA ILE A 9 -33.72 -6.53 -20.55
C ILE A 9 -33.49 -5.01 -20.65
N ILE A 10 -32.41 -4.49 -20.05
CA ILE A 10 -31.95 -3.12 -20.30
C ILE A 10 -30.50 -3.19 -20.83
N PRO A 11 -30.23 -2.72 -22.06
CA PRO A 11 -28.89 -2.64 -22.62
C PRO A 11 -28.17 -1.32 -22.28
N ASP A 12 -26.84 -1.45 -22.30
CA ASP A 12 -25.70 -0.53 -22.36
C ASP A 12 -25.93 0.98 -22.65
N ILE A 13 -25.20 1.86 -21.94
CA ILE A 13 -25.00 3.28 -22.33
C ILE A 13 -23.52 3.68 -22.13
N ARG A 14 -22.77 3.66 -23.24
CA ARG A 14 -21.61 4.53 -23.46
C ARG A 14 -22.10 5.94 -23.74
N ALA A 15 -21.73 6.92 -22.92
CA ALA A 15 -21.99 8.33 -23.20
C ALA A 15 -20.71 9.02 -23.70
N SER A 16 -20.63 9.18 -25.03
CA SER A 16 -19.86 10.22 -25.71
C SER A 16 -20.61 11.54 -25.62
N ARG A 17 -19.99 12.62 -25.13
CA ARG A 17 -20.58 13.97 -25.18
C ARG A 17 -20.14 14.69 -26.46
N ILE A 18 -21.12 14.96 -27.31
CA ILE A 18 -21.07 15.91 -28.42
C ILE A 18 -21.55 17.27 -27.88
N ILE A 19 -20.86 18.34 -28.23
CA ILE A 19 -21.19 19.74 -27.93
C ILE A 19 -22.23 20.22 -28.96
N PRO A 20 -23.25 21.00 -28.56
CA PRO A 20 -23.82 21.99 -29.47
C PRO A 20 -23.60 23.42 -28.96
N ASP A 21 -23.09 24.21 -29.89
CA ASP A 21 -22.97 25.67 -29.87
C ASP A 21 -24.33 26.29 -30.21
N VAL A 22 -24.82 27.25 -29.42
CA VAL A 22 -25.89 28.18 -29.83
C VAL A 22 -25.64 29.56 -29.25
N ARG A 23 -25.44 30.49 -30.17
CA ARG A 23 -25.31 31.94 -30.03
C ARG A 23 -26.67 32.58 -30.33
N ALA A 24 -27.23 33.40 -29.43
CA ALA A 24 -27.90 34.68 -29.74
C ALA A 24 -28.57 35.36 -28.52
N ASN A 25 -28.30 36.66 -28.42
CA ASN A 25 -28.86 37.73 -27.58
C ASN A 25 -30.40 37.79 -27.49
N HIS A 26 -30.99 38.34 -26.40
CA HIS A 26 -31.33 39.79 -26.26
C HIS A 26 -32.11 40.11 -24.95
N ASN A 27 -31.84 41.32 -24.41
CA ASN A 27 -32.66 42.26 -23.63
C ASN A 27 -33.15 42.01 -22.18
N ILE A 28 -32.85 43.01 -21.34
CA ILE A 28 -33.40 43.32 -20.01
C ILE A 28 -34.61 44.27 -20.20
N PRO A 29 -35.65 44.22 -19.34
CA PRO A 29 -35.87 45.35 -18.43
C PRO A 29 -36.19 44.97 -16.98
N ASP A 30 -35.96 45.98 -16.14
CA ASP A 30 -35.99 46.10 -14.68
C ASP A 30 -37.41 46.05 -14.07
N VAL A 31 -37.62 45.31 -12.96
CA VAL A 31 -38.66 45.60 -11.95
C VAL A 31 -38.19 45.16 -10.54
N ARG A 32 -38.07 46.17 -9.66
CA ARG A 32 -38.00 46.13 -8.20
C ARG A 32 -38.98 45.15 -7.53
N ALA A 33 -38.46 44.27 -6.67
CA ALA A 33 -39.07 43.94 -5.37
C ALA A 33 -38.02 43.33 -4.42
N SER A 34 -37.66 44.08 -3.39
CA SER A 34 -36.84 43.67 -2.25
C SER A 34 -37.65 42.81 -1.28
N HIS A 35 -37.13 41.66 -0.82
CA HIS A 35 -37.25 41.20 0.58
C HIS A 35 -36.31 39.99 0.86
N ILE A 36 -35.21 40.27 1.59
CA ILE A 36 -34.77 39.61 2.84
C ILE A 36 -34.49 38.07 2.85
N ILE A 37 -33.18 37.74 2.87
CA ILE A 37 -32.45 36.75 3.69
C ILE A 37 -32.40 35.24 3.28
N ARG A 38 -31.13 34.79 3.08
CA ARG A 38 -30.53 33.42 3.13
C ARG A 38 -31.08 32.43 2.09
N ASP A 39 -30.29 31.67 1.32
CA ASP A 39 -29.09 30.93 1.70
C ASP A 39 -28.29 30.53 0.46
N VAL A 40 -26.99 30.38 0.70
CA VAL A 40 -25.90 30.07 -0.21
C VAL A 40 -26.08 28.71 -0.87
N ARG A 41 -26.34 28.66 -2.18
CA ARG A 41 -26.15 27.43 -2.98
C ARG A 41 -24.72 27.38 -3.53
N ALA A 42 -23.74 27.37 -2.63
CA ALA A 42 -22.36 27.02 -2.94
C ALA A 42 -22.25 25.49 -3.14
N THR A 43 -22.14 25.07 -4.40
CA THR A 43 -21.27 23.98 -4.85
C THR A 43 -21.16 22.74 -3.94
N HIS A 44 -22.13 21.83 -4.04
CA HIS A 44 -22.02 20.44 -3.61
C HIS A 44 -21.17 19.59 -4.60
N ILE A 45 -19.97 20.04 -4.95
CA ILE A 45 -19.03 19.26 -5.80
C ILE A 45 -17.98 18.52 -4.95
N ILE A 46 -17.88 18.80 -3.65
CA ILE A 46 -16.78 18.33 -2.80
C ILE A 46 -17.01 16.95 -2.12
N PRO A 47 -18.21 16.35 -1.99
CA PRO A 47 -18.32 15.02 -1.37
C PRO A 47 -17.94 13.86 -2.33
N ASP A 48 -17.94 14.06 -3.65
CA ASP A 48 -17.82 12.97 -4.63
C ASP A 48 -16.38 12.42 -4.77
N VAL A 49 -15.39 13.31 -4.67
CA VAL A 49 -13.97 12.94 -4.84
C VAL A 49 -13.45 12.09 -3.67
N ARG A 50 -13.76 12.46 -2.41
CA ARG A 50 -13.34 11.68 -1.22
C ARG A 50 -13.91 10.27 -1.21
N VAL A 51 -15.15 10.10 -1.67
CA VAL A 51 -15.81 8.80 -1.77
C VAL A 51 -15.15 7.94 -2.85
N SER A 52 -14.75 8.52 -3.99
CA SER A 52 -14.10 7.79 -5.08
C SER A 52 -12.75 7.14 -4.70
N HIS A 53 -11.93 7.79 -3.86
CA HIS A 53 -10.58 7.30 -3.50
C HIS A 53 -10.61 6.17 -2.45
N ILE A 54 -11.52 6.26 -1.48
CA ILE A 54 -11.78 5.17 -0.54
C ILE A 54 -12.36 3.97 -1.30
N ILE A 55 -13.27 4.20 -2.26
CA ILE A 55 -13.80 3.14 -3.12
C ILE A 55 -12.70 2.44 -3.92
N LEU A 56 -11.71 3.16 -4.47
CA LEU A 56 -10.58 2.51 -5.18
C LEU A 56 -9.75 1.60 -4.25
N SER A 57 -9.47 2.07 -3.04
CA SER A 57 -8.69 1.30 -2.06
C SER A 57 -9.47 0.08 -1.54
N LEU A 58 -10.79 0.23 -1.35
CA LEU A 58 -11.71 -0.86 -1.02
C LEU A 58 -11.89 -1.86 -2.17
N ARG A 59 -11.86 -1.41 -3.43
CA ARG A 59 -11.89 -2.31 -4.60
C ARG A 59 -10.64 -3.19 -4.67
N ALA A 60 -9.46 -2.67 -4.34
CA ALA A 60 -8.23 -3.47 -4.26
C ALA A 60 -8.29 -4.53 -3.14
N ILE A 61 -8.87 -4.19 -1.98
CA ILE A 61 -9.08 -5.13 -0.88
C ILE A 61 -10.12 -6.18 -1.25
N LYS A 62 -11.24 -5.75 -1.84
CA LYS A 62 -12.29 -6.66 -2.32
C LYS A 62 -11.72 -7.64 -3.34
N ILE A 63 -10.85 -7.19 -4.23
CA ILE A 63 -10.12 -8.04 -5.16
C ILE A 63 -9.29 -9.11 -4.43
N ILE A 64 -8.47 -8.72 -3.45
CA ILE A 64 -7.62 -9.66 -2.72
C ILE A 64 -8.49 -10.64 -1.91
N PHE A 65 -9.54 -10.15 -1.24
CA PHE A 65 -10.47 -10.96 -0.48
C PHE A 65 -11.25 -11.92 -1.37
N ASP A 66 -11.78 -11.46 -2.50
CA ASP A 66 -12.49 -12.28 -3.48
C ASP A 66 -11.55 -13.37 -4.02
N LEU A 67 -10.27 -13.06 -4.27
CA LEU A 67 -9.25 -14.06 -4.64
C LEU A 67 -9.00 -15.09 -3.53
N THR A 68 -8.88 -14.65 -2.28
CA THR A 68 -8.68 -15.55 -1.12
C THR A 68 -9.90 -16.45 -0.92
N VAL A 69 -11.11 -15.91 -1.04
CA VAL A 69 -12.37 -16.67 -0.91
C VAL A 69 -12.55 -17.63 -2.07
N LEU A 70 -12.26 -17.22 -3.31
CA LEU A 70 -12.32 -18.07 -4.50
C LEU A 70 -11.37 -19.26 -4.35
N TYR A 71 -10.16 -19.03 -3.84
CA TYR A 71 -9.16 -20.07 -3.59
C TYR A 71 -9.53 -20.96 -2.39
N ALA A 72 -10.05 -20.40 -1.29
CA ALA A 72 -10.53 -21.20 -0.16
C ALA A 72 -11.70 -22.10 -0.56
N LYS A 73 -12.57 -21.62 -1.47
CA LYS A 73 -13.67 -22.39 -2.02
C LYS A 73 -13.19 -23.49 -2.97
N SER A 74 -12.10 -23.28 -3.72
CA SER A 74 -11.48 -24.35 -4.53
C SER A 74 -10.78 -25.42 -3.68
N ILE A 75 -10.16 -25.05 -2.54
CA ILE A 75 -9.63 -26.05 -1.58
C ILE A 75 -10.76 -26.90 -0.98
N ASN A 76 -11.87 -26.27 -0.55
CA ASN A 76 -13.01 -27.01 0.01
C ASN A 76 -13.67 -27.93 -1.02
N PHE A 77 -13.65 -27.57 -2.31
CA PHE A 77 -14.10 -28.42 -3.41
C PHE A 77 -13.18 -29.64 -3.62
N ILE A 78 -11.88 -29.52 -3.36
CA ILE A 78 -10.90 -30.63 -3.42
C ILE A 78 -11.07 -31.58 -2.23
N ASN A 79 -11.35 -31.06 -1.03
CA ASN A 79 -11.49 -31.86 0.19
C ASN A 79 -12.83 -32.59 0.32
N ASN A 80 -13.83 -32.29 -0.53
CA ASN A 80 -15.13 -32.96 -0.56
C ASN A 80 -15.57 -33.25 -2.03
N PRO A 81 -15.10 -34.36 -2.63
CA PRO A 81 -15.33 -34.65 -4.06
C PRO A 81 -16.75 -35.15 -4.40
N ILE A 82 -17.65 -35.31 -3.42
CA ILE A 82 -18.98 -35.92 -3.65
C ILE A 82 -19.96 -34.94 -4.34
N SER A 83 -19.68 -33.64 -4.38
CA SER A 83 -20.54 -32.64 -5.02
C SER A 83 -19.86 -31.93 -6.20
N GLY A 84 -19.79 -32.58 -7.37
CA GLY A 84 -19.56 -31.87 -8.64
C GLY A 84 -18.60 -32.54 -9.62
N VAL A 85 -19.02 -33.64 -10.24
CA VAL A 85 -18.20 -34.40 -11.22
C VAL A 85 -18.21 -33.81 -12.64
N PHE A 86 -18.86 -32.67 -12.91
CA PHE A 86 -19.07 -32.21 -14.31
C PHE A 86 -18.69 -30.77 -14.69
N THR A 87 -17.90 -30.04 -13.88
CA THR A 87 -17.53 -28.64 -14.17
C THR A 87 -16.03 -28.33 -14.12
N THR A 88 -15.18 -29.29 -14.46
CA THR A 88 -13.71 -29.21 -14.38
C THR A 88 -13.05 -28.82 -15.71
N LYS A 89 -13.66 -28.04 -16.60
CA LYS A 89 -12.92 -27.43 -17.75
C LYS A 89 -13.39 -26.02 -18.02
N LEU A 90 -14.71 -25.80 -17.94
CA LEU A 90 -15.33 -24.48 -18.06
C LEU A 90 -15.01 -23.56 -16.87
N SER A 91 -14.91 -24.10 -15.65
CA SER A 91 -14.57 -23.32 -14.45
C SER A 91 -13.08 -22.92 -14.39
N TYR A 92 -12.18 -23.64 -15.09
CA TYR A 92 -10.73 -23.40 -15.09
C TYR A 92 -10.31 -22.27 -16.03
N HIS A 93 -10.91 -22.18 -17.22
CA HIS A 93 -10.74 -21.01 -18.07
C HIS A 93 -11.30 -19.75 -17.39
N CYS A 94 -12.48 -19.85 -16.76
CA CYS A 94 -13.06 -18.75 -16.00
C CYS A 94 -12.18 -18.32 -14.82
N PHE A 95 -11.57 -19.25 -14.07
CA PHE A 95 -10.66 -18.92 -12.97
C PHE A 95 -9.40 -18.21 -13.47
N ARG A 96 -8.76 -18.75 -14.52
CA ARG A 96 -7.58 -18.16 -15.16
C ARG A 96 -7.88 -16.75 -15.68
N ASP A 97 -8.97 -16.59 -16.40
CA ASP A 97 -9.34 -15.32 -17.02
C ASP A 97 -9.79 -14.29 -15.96
N CYS A 98 -10.44 -14.74 -14.87
CA CYS A 98 -10.76 -13.92 -13.71
C CYS A 98 -9.48 -13.48 -12.97
N LEU A 99 -8.52 -14.39 -12.78
CA LEU A 99 -7.22 -14.13 -12.16
C LEU A 99 -6.42 -13.09 -12.97
N PHE A 100 -6.28 -13.28 -14.28
CA PHE A 100 -5.59 -12.32 -15.16
C PHE A 100 -6.31 -10.97 -15.24
N SER A 101 -7.64 -10.96 -15.34
CA SER A 101 -8.43 -9.72 -15.28
C SER A 101 -8.21 -8.98 -13.97
N THR A 102 -8.07 -9.73 -12.88
CA THR A 102 -7.84 -9.18 -11.54
C THR A 102 -6.43 -8.63 -11.39
N VAL A 103 -5.40 -9.34 -11.86
CA VAL A 103 -4.03 -8.82 -11.92
C VAL A 103 -3.95 -7.56 -12.78
N ALA A 104 -4.63 -7.53 -13.93
CA ALA A 104 -4.69 -6.35 -14.78
C ALA A 104 -5.40 -5.16 -14.10
N LYS A 105 -6.42 -5.41 -13.26
CA LYS A 105 -7.07 -4.39 -12.44
C LYS A 105 -6.16 -3.89 -11.31
N VAL A 106 -5.40 -4.77 -10.66
CA VAL A 106 -4.41 -4.39 -9.63
C VAL A 106 -3.27 -3.57 -10.25
N ALA A 107 -2.79 -3.96 -11.43
CA ALA A 107 -1.79 -3.21 -12.19
C ALA A 107 -2.30 -1.82 -12.66
N LYS A 108 -3.61 -1.69 -12.89
CA LYS A 108 -4.29 -0.44 -13.27
C LYS A 108 -4.73 0.43 -12.09
N VAL A 109 -4.45 0.06 -10.84
CA VAL A 109 -4.75 0.95 -9.70
C VAL A 109 -3.98 2.27 -9.91
N ASN A 110 -4.71 3.39 -9.97
CA ASN A 110 -4.14 4.71 -10.22
C ASN A 110 -2.96 4.96 -9.28
N ILE A 111 -1.84 5.36 -9.88
CA ILE A 111 -0.59 5.64 -9.19
C ILE A 111 -0.78 6.95 -8.43
N ARG A 112 -1.10 6.86 -7.14
CA ARG A 112 -1.00 8.02 -6.25
C ARG A 112 0.49 8.28 -5.99
N ASN A 113 0.88 9.53 -6.20
CA ASN A 113 2.23 10.02 -5.94
C ASN A 113 2.26 10.78 -4.60
N ASP A 114 1.67 10.20 -3.56
CA ASP A 114 1.59 10.77 -2.21
C ASP A 114 2.69 10.25 -1.27
N ASP A 115 3.50 9.26 -1.72
CA ASP A 115 4.44 8.55 -0.86
C ASP A 115 5.86 8.45 -1.46
N ASP A 116 6.85 8.10 -0.62
CA ASP A 116 8.25 7.91 -1.05
C ASP A 116 8.46 6.68 -1.94
N LEU A 117 9.56 6.67 -2.71
CA LEU A 117 10.02 5.51 -3.45
C LEU A 117 10.09 4.24 -2.58
N ILE A 118 10.65 4.35 -1.37
CA ILE A 118 10.77 3.21 -0.45
C ILE A 118 9.40 2.72 0.03
N ASP A 119 8.42 3.60 0.20
CA ASP A 119 7.06 3.18 0.55
C ASP A 119 6.41 2.44 -0.61
N ARG A 120 6.63 2.92 -1.85
CA ARG A 120 6.19 2.24 -3.07
C ARG A 120 6.82 0.85 -3.19
N LEU A 121 8.10 0.68 -2.82
CA LEU A 121 8.73 -0.66 -2.76
C LEU A 121 7.95 -1.61 -1.85
N ASN A 122 7.43 -1.13 -0.72
CA ASN A 122 6.62 -1.93 0.19
C ASN A 122 5.23 -2.25 -0.37
N HIS A 123 4.36 -1.25 -0.50
CA HIS A 123 2.94 -1.52 -0.77
C HIS A 123 2.62 -1.78 -2.25
N ARG A 124 3.51 -1.43 -3.18
CA ARG A 124 3.26 -1.58 -4.62
C ARG A 124 4.08 -2.71 -5.22
N TYR A 125 5.41 -2.64 -5.14
CA TYR A 125 6.27 -3.62 -5.79
C TYR A 125 6.26 -4.98 -5.07
N THR A 126 6.30 -4.99 -3.74
CA THR A 126 6.23 -6.25 -2.98
C THR A 126 4.87 -6.93 -3.13
N VAL A 127 3.77 -6.17 -3.09
CA VAL A 127 2.41 -6.68 -3.37
C VAL A 127 2.33 -7.23 -4.79
N LEU A 128 2.89 -6.54 -5.79
CA LEU A 128 2.95 -7.03 -7.17
C LEU A 128 3.72 -8.35 -7.27
N PHE A 129 4.89 -8.46 -6.67
CA PHE A 129 5.67 -9.71 -6.66
C PHE A 129 4.91 -10.86 -6.01
N LEU A 130 4.28 -10.63 -4.84
CA LEU A 130 3.50 -11.66 -4.14
C LEU A 130 2.29 -12.11 -4.95
N VAL A 131 1.59 -11.17 -5.62
CA VAL A 131 0.47 -11.49 -6.51
C VAL A 131 0.96 -12.30 -7.72
N ILE A 132 2.06 -11.91 -8.36
CA ILE A 132 2.66 -12.66 -9.48
C ILE A 132 3.04 -14.08 -9.04
N PHE A 133 3.72 -14.24 -7.90
CA PHE A 133 4.08 -15.56 -7.39
C PHE A 133 2.86 -16.41 -7.04
N THR A 134 1.81 -15.79 -6.48
CA THR A 134 0.52 -16.46 -6.27
C THR A 134 -0.03 -17.01 -7.58
N VAL A 135 -0.01 -16.22 -8.66
CA VAL A 135 -0.49 -16.65 -9.99
C VAL A 135 0.37 -17.80 -10.53
N VAL A 136 1.70 -17.70 -10.43
CA VAL A 136 2.62 -18.73 -10.90
C VAL A 136 2.36 -20.06 -10.18
N VAL A 137 2.30 -20.05 -8.84
CA VAL A 137 2.05 -21.27 -8.04
C VAL A 137 0.64 -21.81 -8.29
N SER A 138 -0.37 -20.95 -8.40
CA SER A 138 -1.74 -21.40 -8.70
C SER A 138 -1.82 -22.05 -10.09
N THR A 139 -1.08 -21.53 -11.08
CA THR A 139 -1.06 -22.11 -12.42
C THR A 139 -0.45 -23.51 -12.40
N THR A 140 0.64 -23.72 -11.68
CA THR A 140 1.27 -25.05 -11.58
C THR A 140 0.42 -26.05 -10.79
N GLN A 141 -0.43 -25.58 -9.87
CA GLN A 141 -1.34 -26.42 -9.09
C GLN A 141 -2.60 -26.85 -9.82
N TYR A 142 -3.21 -25.94 -10.60
CA TYR A 142 -4.52 -26.19 -11.22
C TYR A 142 -4.44 -26.53 -12.71
N VAL A 143 -3.43 -26.03 -13.43
CA VAL A 143 -3.26 -26.26 -14.87
C VAL A 143 -2.25 -27.38 -15.13
N GLY A 144 -1.23 -27.50 -14.28
CA GLY A 144 -0.25 -28.59 -14.32
C GLY A 144 -0.65 -29.80 -13.48
N ASN A 145 0.11 -30.88 -13.63
CA ASN A 145 0.07 -32.01 -12.70
C ASN A 145 0.98 -31.69 -11.51
N PRO A 146 0.43 -31.45 -10.30
CA PRO A 146 1.23 -30.99 -9.16
C PRO A 146 2.09 -32.10 -8.53
N ILE A 147 1.73 -33.35 -8.79
CA ILE A 147 2.37 -34.56 -8.27
C ILE A 147 2.35 -35.66 -9.33
N HIS A 148 3.45 -36.42 -9.41
CA HIS A 148 3.57 -37.62 -10.24
C HIS A 148 4.05 -38.78 -9.39
N CYS A 149 3.24 -39.83 -9.27
CA CYS A 149 3.56 -41.00 -8.46
C CYS A 149 4.01 -42.19 -9.31
N TRP A 150 5.07 -42.84 -8.85
CA TRP A 150 5.58 -44.09 -9.39
C TRP A 150 4.63 -45.23 -9.04
N CYS A 151 3.73 -45.53 -9.97
CA CYS A 151 2.73 -46.58 -9.80
C CYS A 151 3.27 -47.96 -10.26
N PRO A 152 2.83 -49.07 -9.66
CA PRO A 152 3.18 -50.40 -10.14
C PRO A 152 2.68 -50.67 -11.57
N ALA A 153 3.38 -51.54 -12.31
CA ALA A 153 3.10 -51.81 -13.73
C ALA A 153 1.70 -52.36 -14.04
N TYR A 154 0.99 -52.94 -13.05
CA TYR A 154 -0.36 -53.46 -13.22
C TYR A 154 -1.46 -52.40 -13.07
N PHE A 155 -1.11 -51.16 -12.70
CA PHE A 155 -2.06 -50.05 -12.67
C PHE A 155 -2.35 -49.58 -14.10
N THR A 156 -3.63 -49.47 -14.45
CA THR A 156 -4.06 -48.83 -15.69
C THR A 156 -3.89 -47.32 -15.59
N GLY A 157 -3.92 -46.59 -16.72
CA GLY A 157 -3.80 -45.12 -16.72
C GLY A 157 -4.83 -44.43 -15.82
N ASN A 158 -6.05 -44.97 -15.72
CA ASN A 158 -7.08 -44.46 -14.81
C ASN A 158 -6.70 -44.66 -13.33
N HIS A 159 -6.05 -45.78 -12.99
CA HIS A 159 -5.57 -46.03 -11.63
C HIS A 159 -4.39 -45.12 -11.28
N GLU A 160 -3.51 -44.82 -12.23
CA GLU A 160 -2.43 -43.83 -12.05
C GLU A 160 -3.00 -42.44 -11.77
N GLU A 161 -3.98 -41.98 -12.56
CA GLU A 161 -4.63 -40.69 -12.37
C GLU A 161 -5.35 -40.61 -11.01
N TYR A 162 -6.05 -41.68 -10.61
CA TYR A 162 -6.66 -41.79 -9.29
C TYR A 162 -5.61 -41.70 -8.17
N THR A 163 -4.50 -42.44 -8.31
CA THR A 163 -3.41 -42.45 -7.32
C THR A 163 -2.79 -41.07 -7.18
N ASN A 164 -2.49 -40.39 -8.28
CA ASN A 164 -1.97 -39.02 -8.27
C ASN A 164 -2.92 -38.06 -7.52
N LYS A 165 -4.23 -38.15 -7.76
CA LYS A 165 -5.22 -37.30 -7.07
C LYS A 165 -5.35 -37.64 -5.59
N VAL A 166 -5.44 -38.91 -5.23
CA VAL A 166 -5.53 -39.34 -3.83
C VAL A 166 -4.29 -38.93 -3.05
N CYS A 167 -3.10 -39.08 -3.63
CA CYS A 167 -1.84 -38.66 -3.01
C CYS A 167 -1.63 -37.15 -2.97
N TRP A 168 -2.34 -36.38 -3.80
CA TRP A 168 -2.34 -34.92 -3.70
C TRP A 168 -3.23 -34.42 -2.56
N ILE A 169 -4.39 -35.06 -2.37
CA ILE A 169 -5.36 -34.71 -1.32
C ILE A 169 -4.88 -35.24 0.04
N SER A 170 -4.38 -36.47 0.04
CA SER A 170 -3.81 -37.12 1.22
C SER A 170 -2.38 -36.61 1.42
N ASN A 171 -2.09 -36.00 2.57
CA ASN A 171 -0.75 -35.48 2.86
C ASN A 171 0.36 -36.54 2.63
N THR A 172 1.33 -36.22 1.77
CA THR A 172 2.54 -37.04 1.60
C THR A 172 3.52 -36.85 2.76
N TYR A 173 4.49 -37.75 2.92
CA TYR A 173 5.56 -37.60 3.91
C TYR A 173 6.94 -37.78 3.30
N TYR A 174 7.94 -37.13 3.88
CA TYR A 174 9.34 -37.34 3.53
C TYR A 174 9.99 -38.34 4.48
N LEU A 175 10.89 -39.16 3.94
CA LEU A 175 11.68 -40.13 4.68
C LEU A 175 13.16 -39.95 4.26
N PRO A 176 14.11 -39.83 5.20
CA PRO A 176 15.51 -39.58 4.87
C PRO A 176 16.13 -40.75 4.10
N GLU A 177 17.13 -40.45 3.27
CA GLU A 177 17.91 -41.44 2.52
C GLU A 177 18.50 -42.48 3.49
N GLY A 178 18.14 -43.76 3.29
CA GLY A 178 18.57 -44.89 4.13
C GLY A 178 17.47 -45.49 5.02
N ALA A 179 16.32 -44.83 5.19
CA ALA A 179 15.17 -45.39 5.91
C ALA A 179 14.22 -46.12 4.95
N VAL A 180 13.79 -47.33 5.32
CA VAL A 180 12.88 -48.18 4.52
C VAL A 180 11.44 -47.93 4.95
N ALA A 181 10.56 -47.62 4.00
CA ALA A 181 9.14 -47.42 4.28
C ALA A 181 8.51 -48.69 4.88
N GLY A 182 7.86 -48.55 6.05
CA GLY A 182 7.12 -49.64 6.70
C GLY A 182 7.84 -50.34 7.87
N ALA A 183 9.12 -50.05 8.11
CA ALA A 183 9.80 -50.53 9.32
C ALA A 183 9.22 -49.87 10.59
N GLU A 184 9.07 -50.62 11.68
CA GLU A 184 8.40 -50.16 12.92
C GLU A 184 9.02 -48.85 13.48
N ASN A 185 10.34 -48.71 13.35
CA ASN A 185 11.11 -47.54 13.78
C ASN A 185 10.94 -46.29 12.89
N THR A 186 10.27 -46.40 11.73
CA THR A 186 10.11 -45.28 10.78
C THR A 186 8.88 -44.43 10.99
N LYS A 187 7.94 -44.83 11.87
CA LYS A 187 6.74 -44.03 12.18
C LYS A 187 7.08 -42.67 12.79
N ALA A 188 8.10 -42.62 13.66
CA ALA A 188 8.57 -41.38 14.29
C ALA A 188 9.31 -40.45 13.32
N LEU A 189 9.77 -40.96 12.17
CA LEU A 189 10.53 -40.23 11.16
C LEU A 189 9.66 -39.67 10.03
N LYS A 190 8.37 -40.04 9.97
CA LYS A 190 7.44 -39.55 8.94
C LYS A 190 7.13 -38.07 9.15
N GLN A 191 7.81 -37.22 8.38
CA GLN A 191 7.48 -35.79 8.34
C GLN A 191 6.42 -35.54 7.28
N HIS A 192 5.18 -35.33 7.70
CA HIS A 192 4.07 -35.02 6.80
C HIS A 192 4.19 -33.62 6.21
N ILE A 193 3.83 -33.50 4.94
CA ILE A 193 3.99 -32.30 4.13
C ILE A 193 2.63 -31.96 3.52
N GLY A 194 1.99 -30.93 4.06
CA GLY A 194 0.70 -30.41 3.59
C GLY A 194 0.71 -28.89 3.35
N TYR A 195 1.84 -28.22 3.52
CA TYR A 195 1.91 -26.75 3.41
C TYR A 195 1.66 -26.25 1.98
N TYR A 196 2.02 -27.03 0.96
CA TYR A 196 1.95 -26.60 -0.45
C TYR A 196 0.53 -26.26 -0.90
N GLN A 197 -0.49 -26.91 -0.34
CA GLN A 197 -1.90 -26.61 -0.62
C GLN A 197 -2.27 -25.17 -0.20
N TRP A 198 -1.63 -24.66 0.86
CA TRP A 198 -1.88 -23.36 1.47
C TRP A 198 -0.96 -22.24 0.96
N VAL A 199 0.09 -22.56 0.20
CA VAL A 199 1.09 -21.58 -0.26
C VAL A 199 0.45 -20.36 -0.95
N PRO A 200 -0.45 -20.49 -1.95
CA PRO A 200 -1.06 -19.32 -2.59
C PRO A 200 -1.94 -18.48 -1.64
N VAL A 201 -2.65 -19.12 -0.70
CA VAL A 201 -3.43 -18.40 0.32
C VAL A 201 -2.52 -17.57 1.19
N VAL A 202 -1.43 -18.17 1.66
CA VAL A 202 -0.42 -17.48 2.47
C VAL A 202 0.14 -16.29 1.69
N LEU A 203 0.57 -16.48 0.43
CA LEU A 203 1.11 -15.38 -0.39
C LEU A 203 0.10 -14.23 -0.59
N LEU A 204 -1.20 -14.52 -0.74
CA LEU A 204 -2.25 -13.50 -0.82
C LEU A 204 -2.44 -12.75 0.50
N VAL A 205 -2.44 -13.46 1.63
CA VAL A 205 -2.52 -12.84 2.96
C VAL A 205 -1.30 -11.96 3.21
N GLN A 206 -0.10 -12.42 2.82
CA GLN A 206 1.11 -11.62 2.88
C GLN A 206 1.00 -10.36 2.02
N ALA A 207 0.47 -10.48 0.79
CA ALA A 207 0.24 -9.35 -0.10
C ALA A 207 -0.73 -8.31 0.52
N PHE A 208 -1.81 -8.78 1.13
CA PHE A 208 -2.74 -7.93 1.86
C PHE A 208 -2.07 -7.19 3.03
N LEU A 209 -1.29 -7.90 3.84
CA LEU A 209 -0.58 -7.31 4.98
C LEU A 209 0.46 -6.25 4.55
N PHE A 210 1.11 -6.41 3.39
CA PHE A 210 1.97 -5.36 2.82
C PHE A 210 1.19 -4.14 2.29
N TYR A 211 -0.07 -4.31 1.88
CA TYR A 211 -0.94 -3.22 1.45
C TYR A 211 -1.57 -2.46 2.64
N LEU A 212 -1.77 -3.13 3.78
CA LEU A 212 -2.47 -2.60 4.95
C LEU A 212 -1.92 -1.25 5.47
N PRO A 213 -0.59 -1.01 5.58
CA PRO A 213 -0.11 0.28 6.06
C PRO A 213 -0.46 1.45 5.11
N CYS A 214 -0.40 1.23 3.80
CA CYS A 214 -0.81 2.23 2.80
C CYS A 214 -2.31 2.54 2.91
N LEU A 215 -3.14 1.51 3.13
CA LEU A 215 -4.57 1.69 3.36
C LEU A 215 -4.83 2.57 4.58
N LEU A 216 -4.14 2.29 5.70
CA LEU A 216 -4.30 3.06 6.93
C LEU A 216 -3.86 4.51 6.72
N TRP A 217 -2.72 4.74 6.05
CA TRP A 217 -2.27 6.07 5.68
C TRP A 217 -3.36 6.84 4.93
N ARG A 218 -3.93 6.27 3.86
CA ARG A 218 -4.96 6.93 3.04
C ARG A 218 -6.24 7.23 3.82
N VAL A 219 -6.75 6.25 4.58
CA VAL A 219 -8.00 6.42 5.33
C VAL A 219 -7.85 7.50 6.41
N PHE A 220 -6.71 7.54 7.10
CA PHE A 220 -6.47 8.52 8.15
C PHE A 220 -5.99 9.88 7.63
N SER A 221 -5.26 9.92 6.50
CA SER A 221 -4.87 11.18 5.85
C SER A 221 -6.10 11.92 5.34
N ASP A 222 -7.07 11.21 4.76
CA ASP A 222 -8.29 11.85 4.25
C ASP A 222 -9.15 12.45 5.39
N ARG A 223 -9.06 11.87 6.59
CA ARG A 223 -9.70 12.40 7.82
C ARG A 223 -9.05 13.69 8.32
N SER A 224 -7.80 13.96 7.95
CA SER A 224 -7.08 15.18 8.37
C SER A 224 -7.60 16.46 7.68
N GLY A 225 -8.42 16.32 6.63
CA GLY A 225 -9.02 17.45 5.91
C GLY A 225 -8.15 18.03 4.80
N ILE A 226 -6.90 17.58 4.64
CA ILE A 226 -6.04 17.93 3.50
C ILE A 226 -6.06 16.84 2.44
N ASP A 227 -6.35 17.23 1.20
CA ASP A 227 -6.22 16.32 0.07
C ASP A 227 -4.81 16.47 -0.53
N ILE A 228 -3.91 15.60 -0.07
CA ILE A 228 -2.50 15.56 -0.50
C ILE A 228 -2.41 15.29 -2.00
N GLN A 229 -3.30 14.48 -2.56
CA GLN A 229 -3.28 14.14 -3.97
C GLN A 229 -3.55 15.39 -4.83
N ASN A 230 -4.59 16.16 -4.49
CA ASN A 230 -4.89 17.39 -5.21
C ASN A 230 -3.75 18.41 -5.12
N LEU A 231 -3.04 18.45 -3.98
CA LEU A 231 -1.86 19.30 -3.82
C LEU A 231 -0.72 18.88 -4.75
N VAL A 232 -0.40 17.58 -4.80
CA VAL A 232 0.65 17.05 -5.69
C VAL A 232 0.27 17.25 -7.16
N GLU A 233 -0.98 16.99 -7.53
CA GLU A 233 -1.48 17.19 -8.91
C GLU A 233 -1.46 18.67 -9.31
N SER A 234 -1.81 19.58 -8.38
CA SER A 234 -1.70 21.02 -8.62
C SER A 234 -0.25 21.45 -8.80
N ALA A 235 0.69 20.88 -8.04
CA ALA A 235 2.13 21.16 -8.19
C ALA A 235 2.69 20.63 -9.51
N GLU A 236 2.27 19.43 -9.94
CA GLU A 236 2.62 18.89 -11.26
C GLU A 236 2.04 19.75 -12.39
N THR A 237 0.83 20.27 -12.22
CA THR A 237 0.21 21.20 -13.17
C THR A 237 1.00 22.51 -13.26
N ILE A 238 1.48 23.06 -12.13
CA ILE A 238 2.36 24.24 -12.11
C ILE A 238 3.66 23.96 -12.87
N GLN A 239 4.24 22.77 -12.67
CA GLN A 239 5.48 22.38 -13.34
C GLN A 239 5.31 22.24 -14.86
N LYS A 240 4.18 21.66 -15.32
CA LYS A 240 3.90 21.41 -16.74
C LYS A 240 3.23 22.58 -17.45
N ALA A 241 2.85 23.65 -16.73
CA ALA A 241 2.15 24.78 -17.31
C ALA A 241 3.04 25.53 -18.32
N LEU A 242 2.62 25.52 -19.59
CA LEU A 242 3.29 26.25 -20.67
C LEU A 242 3.02 27.77 -20.59
N TYR A 243 1.83 28.17 -20.12
CA TYR A 243 1.41 29.56 -20.05
C TYR A 243 1.52 30.14 -18.63
N PRO A 244 2.09 31.35 -18.47
CA PRO A 244 2.29 31.96 -17.16
C PRO A 244 0.98 32.27 -16.42
N GLU A 245 -0.08 32.70 -17.11
CA GLU A 245 -1.36 32.98 -16.46
C GLU A 245 -2.00 31.75 -15.79
N ARG A 246 -1.90 30.58 -16.45
CA ARG A 246 -2.44 29.32 -15.91
C ARG A 246 -1.62 28.86 -14.72
N ARG A 247 -0.29 29.03 -14.80
CA ARG A 247 0.63 28.77 -13.70
C ARG A 247 0.26 29.60 -12.47
N ASP A 248 0.09 30.91 -12.63
CA ASP A 248 -0.20 31.82 -11.52
C ASP A 248 -1.57 31.58 -10.89
N LYS A 249 -2.59 31.28 -11.71
CA LYS A 249 -3.93 30.91 -11.21
C LYS A 249 -3.86 29.62 -10.39
N THR A 250 -3.12 28.62 -10.87
CA THR A 250 -2.94 27.33 -10.16
C THR A 250 -2.12 27.51 -8.89
N LEU A 251 -1.04 28.29 -8.93
CA LEU A 251 -0.22 28.63 -7.77
C LEU A 251 -1.05 29.32 -6.68
N LYS A 252 -1.86 30.32 -7.05
CA LYS A 252 -2.78 30.99 -6.13
C LYS A 252 -3.82 30.03 -5.55
N TYR A 253 -4.34 29.11 -6.35
CA TYR A 253 -5.25 28.06 -5.87
C TYR A 253 -4.57 27.15 -4.84
N THR A 254 -3.39 26.60 -5.15
CA THR A 254 -2.61 25.74 -4.25
C THR A 254 -2.26 26.46 -2.96
N MET A 255 -1.85 27.73 -3.06
CA MET A 255 -1.52 28.56 -1.91
C MET A 255 -2.73 28.83 -1.02
N ARG A 256 -3.89 29.18 -1.57
CA ARG A 256 -5.13 29.36 -0.77
C ARG A 256 -5.59 28.07 -0.13
N HIS A 257 -5.48 26.95 -0.83
CA HIS A 257 -5.84 25.64 -0.29
C HIS A 257 -4.96 25.27 0.91
N LEU A 258 -3.66 25.46 0.79
CA LEU A 258 -2.70 25.20 1.86
C LEU A 258 -2.85 26.20 3.02
N ASP A 259 -3.08 27.48 2.74
CA ASP A 259 -3.35 28.51 3.75
C ASP A 259 -4.60 28.19 4.58
N HIS A 260 -5.72 27.86 3.93
CA HIS A 260 -6.95 27.50 4.61
C HIS A 260 -6.77 26.25 5.49
N TYR A 261 -6.00 25.26 5.01
CA TYR A 261 -5.64 24.09 5.82
C TYR A 261 -4.80 24.46 7.07
N LEU A 262 -3.77 25.29 6.89
CA LEU A 262 -2.89 25.72 7.99
C LEU A 262 -3.65 26.56 9.03
N GLU A 263 -4.60 27.39 8.58
CA GLU A 263 -5.47 28.17 9.46
C GLU A 263 -6.54 27.34 10.14
N TYR A 264 -7.12 26.36 9.46
CA TYR A 264 -8.10 25.45 10.07
C TYR A 264 -7.48 24.65 11.23
N GLN A 265 -6.20 24.27 11.13
CA GLN A 265 -5.47 23.64 12.25
C GLN A 265 -5.13 24.61 13.41
N ARG A 266 -5.50 25.89 13.32
CA ARG A 266 -5.22 26.92 14.33
C ARG A 266 -6.33 27.01 15.39
N GLU A 267 -6.56 25.95 16.15
CA GLU A 267 -7.48 26.02 17.31
C GLU A 267 -6.83 26.59 18.58
N TYR A 268 -7.67 27.28 19.38
CA TYR A 268 -7.37 28.19 20.49
C TYR A 268 -6.44 27.62 21.58
N ARG A 269 -5.43 28.41 21.95
CA ARG A 269 -4.42 28.10 22.97
C ARG A 269 -4.98 28.37 24.38
N GLY A 270 -5.83 27.48 24.90
CA GLY A 270 -6.39 27.61 26.25
C GLY A 270 -6.64 26.27 26.95
N GLY A 271 -5.78 25.90 27.90
CA GLY A 271 -6.00 24.75 28.78
C GLY A 271 -4.82 24.45 29.72
N CYS A 272 -5.11 24.17 30.98
CA CYS A 272 -4.11 23.91 32.04
C CYS A 272 -3.29 22.62 31.82
N CYS A 273 -3.86 21.60 31.17
CA CYS A 273 -3.21 20.30 30.93
C CYS A 273 -2.15 20.28 29.79
N VAL A 274 -1.74 21.45 29.29
CA VAL A 274 -0.80 21.57 28.15
C VAL A 274 0.64 21.23 28.55
N ASN A 275 1.07 21.50 29.79
CA ASN A 275 2.47 21.31 30.22
C ASN A 275 2.87 19.83 30.35
N VAL A 276 1.98 18.96 30.85
CA VAL A 276 2.27 17.51 31.01
C VAL A 276 2.40 16.83 29.65
N LYS A 277 1.54 17.19 28.68
CA LYS A 277 1.65 16.73 27.29
C LYS A 277 2.87 17.33 26.56
N HIS A 278 3.32 18.53 26.94
CA HIS A 278 4.51 19.18 26.38
C HIS A 278 5.80 18.42 26.69
N PHE A 279 5.90 17.83 27.87
CA PHE A 279 7.06 17.02 28.28
C PHE A 279 7.11 15.69 27.52
N LEU A 280 5.97 14.99 27.43
CA LEU A 280 5.84 13.72 26.69
C LEU A 280 6.03 13.89 25.17
N ALA A 281 5.49 14.94 24.55
CA ALA A 281 5.68 15.21 23.12
C ALA A 281 7.12 15.69 22.75
N LYS A 282 7.88 16.19 23.74
CA LYS A 282 9.28 16.60 23.56
C LYS A 282 10.25 15.42 23.58
N HIS A 283 9.90 14.30 24.23
CA HIS A 283 10.74 13.10 24.32
C HIS A 283 10.22 11.89 23.56
N LEU A 284 8.91 11.79 23.32
CA LEU A 284 8.30 10.70 22.56
C LEU A 284 7.54 11.28 21.36
N CYS A 285 8.09 11.14 20.14
CA CYS A 285 7.50 11.60 18.88
C CYS A 285 6.19 10.89 18.47
N LEU A 286 5.63 10.04 19.35
CA LEU A 286 4.48 9.15 19.09
C LEU A 286 3.15 9.68 19.63
N VAL A 287 3.13 10.83 20.33
CA VAL A 287 1.86 11.36 20.87
C VAL A 287 1.08 12.06 19.76
N CYS A 288 0.22 11.30 19.09
CA CYS A 288 -0.77 11.79 18.13
C CYS A 288 -1.71 12.80 18.78
N GLY A 289 -1.70 14.04 18.29
CA GLY A 289 -2.64 15.06 18.74
C GLY A 289 -2.96 16.06 17.63
N ASN A 290 -4.22 16.05 17.17
CA ASN A 290 -4.79 17.04 16.24
C ASN A 290 -4.56 18.49 16.70
N ARG A 291 -4.36 18.71 18.01
CA ARG A 291 -4.24 20.03 18.65
C ARG A 291 -2.86 20.70 18.54
N TYR A 292 -1.83 20.02 18.01
CA TYR A 292 -0.46 20.59 17.88
C TYR A 292 -0.03 20.88 16.43
N GLY A 293 -0.82 20.55 15.41
CA GLY A 293 -0.41 20.66 14.00
C GLY A 293 0.74 19.73 13.61
N ASN A 294 0.76 18.54 14.23
CA ASN A 294 1.72 17.45 14.00
C ASN A 294 0.99 16.13 13.67
N TYR A 295 -0.31 16.16 13.38
CA TYR A 295 -1.13 14.95 13.21
C TYR A 295 -0.68 14.17 11.98
N LEU A 296 -0.50 14.87 10.86
CA LEU A 296 -0.15 14.25 9.58
C LEU A 296 1.26 13.67 9.64
N VAL A 297 2.20 14.40 10.25
CA VAL A 297 3.56 13.91 10.51
C VAL A 297 3.55 12.65 11.38
N ALA A 298 2.81 12.66 12.49
CA ALA A 298 2.76 11.52 13.40
C ALA A 298 2.16 10.28 12.71
N LEU A 299 1.09 10.48 11.94
CA LEU A 299 0.46 9.42 11.15
C LEU A 299 1.42 8.83 10.10
N TYR A 300 2.18 9.70 9.42
CA TYR A 300 3.15 9.25 8.44
C TYR A 300 4.28 8.44 9.09
N MET A 301 4.80 8.93 10.24
CA MET A 301 5.82 8.23 10.99
C MET A 301 5.32 6.90 11.56
N SER A 302 4.08 6.83 12.05
CA SER A 302 3.48 5.55 12.49
C SER A 302 3.32 4.58 11.32
N THR A 303 2.99 5.07 10.14
CA THR A 303 2.91 4.24 8.92
C THR A 303 4.26 3.64 8.56
N LYS A 304 5.35 4.42 8.69
CA LYS A 304 6.73 3.92 8.48
C LYS A 304 7.10 2.82 9.47
N VAL A 305 6.76 3.00 10.75
CA VAL A 305 6.96 1.95 11.76
C VAL A 305 6.15 0.71 11.40
N LEU A 306 4.90 0.88 10.97
CA LEU A 306 4.05 -0.23 10.58
C LEU A 306 4.59 -1.00 9.37
N TYR A 307 5.18 -0.33 8.36
CA TYR A 307 5.89 -1.01 7.27
C TYR A 307 7.05 -1.86 7.79
N PHE A 308 7.89 -1.31 8.68
CA PHE A 308 9.01 -2.04 9.24
C PHE A 308 8.57 -3.23 10.09
N CYS A 309 7.59 -3.04 10.99
CA CYS A 309 6.99 -4.11 11.78
C CYS A 309 6.34 -5.18 10.90
N ASN A 310 5.68 -4.79 9.80
CA ASN A 310 5.13 -5.74 8.84
C ASN A 310 6.25 -6.59 8.23
N ILE A 311 7.36 -6.01 7.75
CA ILE A 311 8.47 -6.82 7.20
C ILE A 311 9.01 -7.83 8.22
N LEU A 312 9.19 -7.42 9.48
CA LEU A 312 9.62 -8.33 10.55
C LEU A 312 8.60 -9.45 10.79
N LEU A 313 7.31 -9.12 10.82
CA LEU A 313 6.22 -10.10 10.93
C LEU A 313 6.23 -11.06 9.74
N GLN A 314 6.49 -10.59 8.53
CA GLN A 314 6.54 -11.42 7.32
C GLN A 314 7.72 -12.39 7.33
N LEU A 315 8.89 -11.93 7.79
CA LEU A 315 10.06 -12.80 8.00
C LEU A 315 9.77 -13.87 9.06
N PHE A 316 9.09 -13.52 10.16
CA PHE A 316 8.69 -14.47 11.19
C PHE A 316 7.61 -15.45 10.70
N MET A 317 6.62 -14.97 9.94
CA MET A 317 5.58 -15.82 9.34
C MET A 317 6.19 -16.85 8.40
N LEU A 318 7.17 -16.46 7.60
CA LEU A 318 7.89 -17.35 6.70
C LEU A 318 8.72 -18.38 7.49
N ASN A 319 9.30 -17.98 8.63
CA ASN A 319 9.97 -18.91 9.55
C ASN A 319 9.01 -19.99 10.08
N GLY A 320 7.85 -19.57 10.61
CA GLY A 320 6.84 -20.46 11.16
C GLY A 320 6.19 -21.38 10.12
N PHE A 321 5.92 -20.87 8.91
CA PHE A 321 5.27 -21.64 7.85
C PHE A 321 6.13 -22.78 7.33
N LEU A 322 7.44 -22.55 7.13
CA LEU A 322 8.31 -23.59 6.61
C LEU A 322 8.96 -24.46 7.73
N GLY A 323 8.72 -24.16 9.02
CA GLY A 323 8.98 -25.08 10.16
C GLY A 323 10.42 -25.25 10.69
N THR A 324 11.39 -24.37 10.40
CA THR A 324 12.76 -24.39 10.98
C THR A 324 13.37 -22.99 11.01
N ASP A 325 14.43 -22.72 11.79
CA ASP A 325 15.13 -21.42 11.92
C ASP A 325 15.61 -20.80 10.58
N TYR A 326 14.70 -20.15 9.85
CA TYR A 326 14.93 -19.53 8.53
C TYR A 326 15.52 -18.12 8.63
N HIS A 327 15.75 -17.61 9.84
CA HIS A 327 16.26 -16.26 10.05
C HIS A 327 17.59 -16.01 9.32
N PHE A 328 18.41 -17.06 9.17
CA PHE A 328 19.71 -17.01 8.50
C PHE A 328 19.77 -17.83 7.21
N TYR A 329 18.64 -18.31 6.68
CA TYR A 329 18.64 -19.26 5.58
C TYR A 329 19.35 -18.74 4.33
N GLY A 330 19.12 -17.49 3.92
CA GLY A 330 19.81 -16.94 2.75
C GLY A 330 21.31 -16.74 2.97
N LEU A 331 21.74 -16.44 4.20
CA LEU A 331 23.16 -16.34 4.54
C LEU A 331 23.83 -17.72 4.57
N GLN A 332 23.15 -18.74 5.12
CA GLN A 332 23.60 -20.12 5.08
C GLN A 332 23.72 -20.62 3.65
N LEU A 333 22.73 -20.35 2.79
CA LEU A 333 22.73 -20.73 1.39
C LEU A 333 23.89 -20.09 0.60
N VAL A 334 24.19 -18.82 0.86
CA VAL A 334 25.34 -18.13 0.25
C VAL A 334 26.66 -18.72 0.78
N GLY A 335 26.73 -19.04 2.08
CA GLY A 335 27.87 -19.72 2.68
C GLY A 335 28.16 -21.09 2.04
N ASP A 336 27.13 -21.93 1.90
CA ASP A 336 27.22 -23.26 1.29
C ASP A 336 27.65 -23.17 -0.19
N LEU A 337 27.17 -22.15 -0.91
CA LEU A 337 27.55 -21.90 -2.30
C LEU A 337 29.02 -21.44 -2.44
N ILE A 338 29.50 -20.59 -1.51
CA ILE A 338 30.90 -20.16 -1.47
C ILE A 338 31.82 -21.33 -1.10
N MET A 339 31.36 -22.22 -0.22
CA MET A 339 32.08 -23.43 0.19
C MET A 339 32.05 -24.55 -0.85
N GLY A 340 31.44 -24.34 -2.02
CA GLY A 340 31.41 -25.31 -3.11
C GLY A 340 30.73 -26.63 -2.75
N THR A 341 29.82 -26.61 -1.77
CA THR A 341 29.12 -27.82 -1.32
C THR A 341 28.00 -28.13 -2.30
N ASP A 342 27.89 -29.39 -2.75
CA ASP A 342 26.81 -29.79 -3.67
C ASP A 342 25.43 -29.46 -3.09
N TRP A 343 24.53 -29.02 -3.96
CA TRP A 343 23.13 -28.70 -3.65
C TRP A 343 22.38 -29.94 -3.14
N ARG A 344 22.55 -30.27 -1.85
CA ARG A 344 21.78 -31.35 -1.22
C ARG A 344 20.30 -30.97 -1.24
N PRO A 345 19.38 -31.89 -1.58
CA PRO A 345 17.96 -31.61 -1.55
C PRO A 345 17.59 -31.13 -0.15
N SER A 346 16.97 -29.94 -0.07
CA SER A 346 16.68 -29.37 1.24
C SER A 346 15.69 -30.27 1.96
N LYS A 347 16.00 -30.61 3.23
CA LYS A 347 15.07 -31.32 4.13
C LYS A 347 13.71 -30.61 4.25
N ARG A 348 13.70 -29.29 3.99
CA ARG A 348 12.56 -28.38 4.09
C ARG A 348 11.63 -28.43 2.86
N PHE A 349 12.22 -28.58 1.68
CA PHE A 349 11.55 -28.69 0.40
C PHE A 349 11.97 -29.99 -0.32
N PRO A 350 11.49 -31.16 0.14
CA PRO A 350 11.81 -32.41 -0.52
C PRO A 350 11.10 -32.49 -1.88
N ARG A 351 11.84 -32.94 -2.90
CA ARG A 351 11.32 -33.12 -4.26
C ARG A 351 10.69 -34.49 -4.47
N ILE A 352 11.01 -35.43 -3.57
CA ILE A 352 10.54 -36.80 -3.57
C ILE A 352 9.87 -37.05 -2.21
N THR A 353 8.65 -37.56 -2.23
CA THR A 353 7.88 -37.93 -1.05
C THR A 353 7.28 -39.32 -1.21
N LEU A 354 6.79 -39.87 -0.12
CA LEU A 354 6.06 -41.14 -0.09
C LEU A 354 4.59 -40.85 0.23
N CYS A 355 3.70 -41.61 -0.40
CA CYS A 355 2.28 -41.56 -0.19
C CYS A 355 1.77 -42.95 0.19
N ASP A 356 1.06 -43.03 1.32
CA ASP A 356 0.37 -44.24 1.76
C ASP A 356 -1.12 -44.09 1.48
N PHE A 357 -1.70 -44.97 0.69
CA PHE A 357 -3.15 -45.02 0.45
C PHE A 357 -3.68 -46.45 0.56
N ARG A 358 -4.99 -46.59 0.80
CA ARG A 358 -5.64 -47.90 0.97
C ARG A 358 -6.77 -48.07 -0.03
N ILE A 359 -6.74 -49.16 -0.78
CA ILE A 359 -7.81 -49.54 -1.69
C ILE A 359 -8.71 -50.57 -0.98
N ARG A 360 -10.03 -50.42 -1.13
CA ARG A 360 -11.00 -51.40 -0.62
C ARG A 360 -11.34 -52.39 -1.72
N GLN A 361 -11.09 -53.68 -1.50
CA GLN A 361 -11.50 -54.77 -2.39
C GLN A 361 -12.10 -55.91 -1.56
N MET A 362 -13.30 -56.37 -1.91
CA MET A 362 -13.97 -57.54 -1.31
C MET A 362 -13.94 -57.59 0.23
N GLY A 363 -14.18 -56.46 0.90
CA GLY A 363 -14.21 -56.37 2.37
C GLY A 363 -12.85 -56.20 3.06
N ASN A 364 -11.73 -56.31 2.33
CA ASN A 364 -10.38 -56.13 2.85
C ASN A 364 -9.74 -54.81 2.39
N PHE A 365 -8.82 -54.29 3.22
CA PHE A 365 -8.02 -53.10 2.92
C PHE A 365 -6.64 -53.51 2.41
N HIS A 366 -6.30 -53.08 1.20
CA HIS A 366 -4.96 -53.27 0.63
C HIS A 366 -4.17 -51.97 0.74
N PRO A 367 -3.13 -51.90 1.59
CA PRO A 367 -2.26 -50.73 1.69
C PRO A 367 -1.27 -50.70 0.52
N HIS A 368 -1.10 -49.53 -0.06
CA HIS A 368 -0.11 -49.24 -1.07
C HIS A 368 0.74 -48.04 -0.64
N THR A 369 2.05 -48.18 -0.77
CA THR A 369 3.01 -47.08 -0.63
C THR A 369 3.64 -46.82 -1.99
N VAL A 370 3.50 -45.59 -2.49
CA VAL A 370 4.07 -45.16 -3.77
C VAL A 370 5.02 -43.99 -3.55
N GLN A 371 6.05 -43.92 -4.37
CA GLN A 371 6.99 -42.79 -4.38
C GLN A 371 6.47 -41.73 -5.33
N CYS A 372 6.39 -40.48 -4.90
CA CYS A 372 5.89 -39.38 -5.70
C CYS A 372 6.93 -38.27 -5.84
N VAL A 373 7.01 -37.68 -7.02
CA VAL A 373 7.80 -36.50 -7.32
C VAL A 373 6.88 -35.28 -7.24
N LEU A 374 7.35 -34.22 -6.58
CA LEU A 374 6.61 -32.96 -6.39
C LEU A 374 7.31 -31.80 -7.12
N PRO A 375 7.02 -31.59 -8.43
CA PRO A 375 7.59 -30.47 -9.20
C PRO A 375 7.26 -29.11 -8.60
N ILE A 376 6.09 -28.97 -7.95
CA ILE A 376 5.66 -27.73 -7.32
C ILE A 376 6.68 -27.21 -6.29
N ASN A 377 7.37 -28.13 -5.61
CA ASN A 377 8.28 -27.75 -4.55
C ASN A 377 9.55 -27.07 -5.07
N LEU A 378 9.93 -27.37 -6.32
CA LEU A 378 11.02 -26.68 -7.01
C LEU A 378 10.71 -25.19 -7.18
N PHE A 379 9.47 -24.86 -7.55
CA PHE A 379 9.04 -23.46 -7.69
C PHE A 379 8.98 -22.76 -6.34
N ASN A 380 8.40 -23.40 -5.33
CA ASN A 380 8.32 -22.85 -3.99
C ASN A 380 9.71 -22.56 -3.41
N GLU A 381 10.66 -23.49 -3.55
CA GLU A 381 12.07 -23.31 -3.14
C GLU A 381 12.63 -22.00 -3.72
N LYS A 382 12.50 -21.78 -5.04
CA LYS A 382 13.05 -20.58 -5.70
C LYS A 382 12.31 -19.29 -5.33
N ILE A 383 10.99 -19.33 -5.22
CA ILE A 383 10.17 -18.17 -4.80
C ILE A 383 10.55 -17.75 -3.38
N TYR A 384 10.66 -18.69 -2.44
CA TYR A 384 10.97 -18.36 -1.04
C TYR A 384 12.43 -17.93 -0.83
N ILE A 385 13.37 -18.40 -1.64
CA ILE A 385 14.74 -17.86 -1.69
C ILE A 385 14.69 -16.38 -2.11
N PHE A 386 14.01 -16.08 -3.23
CA PHE A 386 13.88 -14.71 -3.73
C PHE A 386 13.21 -13.78 -2.70
N LEU A 387 12.08 -14.22 -2.11
CA LEU A 387 11.33 -13.43 -1.13
C LEU A 387 12.18 -13.11 0.12
N TRP A 388 13.02 -14.05 0.56
CA TRP A 388 13.91 -13.81 1.70
C TRP A 388 14.89 -12.67 1.44
N PHE A 389 15.63 -12.73 0.32
CA PHE A 389 16.57 -11.66 -0.04
C PHE A 389 15.85 -10.34 -0.27
N TRP A 390 14.69 -10.38 -0.91
CA TRP A 390 13.86 -9.20 -1.13
C TRP A 390 13.42 -8.55 0.19
N PHE A 391 12.92 -9.33 1.16
CA PHE A 391 12.48 -8.81 2.46
C PHE A 391 13.64 -8.26 3.30
N VAL A 392 14.82 -8.88 3.27
CA VAL A 392 16.01 -8.34 3.96
C VAL A 392 16.43 -7.00 3.35
N LEU A 393 16.51 -6.91 2.02
CA LEU A 393 16.81 -5.66 1.33
C LEU A 393 15.78 -4.58 1.67
N LEU A 394 14.49 -4.95 1.65
CA LEU A 394 13.39 -4.05 1.97
C LEU A 394 13.43 -3.60 3.44
N ALA A 395 13.82 -4.46 4.38
CA ALA A 395 14.00 -4.12 5.79
C ALA A 395 15.10 -3.07 5.98
N ILE A 396 16.24 -3.23 5.29
CA ILE A 396 17.34 -2.26 5.35
C ILE A 396 16.89 -0.92 4.73
N ALA A 397 16.28 -0.96 3.54
CA ALA A 397 15.83 0.24 2.85
C ALA A 397 14.76 1.01 3.66
N THR A 398 13.82 0.31 4.30
CA THR A 398 12.79 0.91 5.16
C THR A 398 13.36 1.48 6.44
N ALA A 399 14.30 0.79 7.09
CA ALA A 399 14.99 1.31 8.27
C ALA A 399 15.73 2.62 7.95
N LEU A 400 16.50 2.65 6.85
CA LEU A 400 17.20 3.86 6.40
C LEU A 400 16.22 5.00 6.06
N SER A 401 15.10 4.68 5.40
CA SER A 401 14.04 5.65 5.09
C SER A 401 13.41 6.25 6.36
N PHE A 402 13.13 5.40 7.36
CA PHE A 402 12.60 5.82 8.65
C PHE A 402 13.57 6.74 9.39
N ILE A 403 14.84 6.35 9.51
CA ILE A 403 15.88 7.17 10.16
C ILE A 403 16.03 8.51 9.44
N ARG A 404 16.05 8.51 8.10
CA ARG A 404 16.15 9.74 7.30
C ARG A 404 14.96 10.68 7.57
N TRP A 405 13.74 10.17 7.62
CA TRP A 405 12.56 10.99 7.92
C TRP A 405 12.52 11.48 9.36
N LEU A 406 12.93 10.63 10.31
CA LEU A 406 13.08 10.99 11.71
C LEU A 406 14.04 12.18 11.87
N TRP A 407 15.17 12.16 11.16
CA TRP A 407 16.14 13.26 11.17
C TRP A 407 15.61 14.53 10.48
N VAL A 408 14.95 14.39 9.33
CA VAL A 408 14.47 15.53 8.53
C VAL A 408 13.29 16.25 9.18
N ILE A 409 12.36 15.53 9.80
CA ILE A 409 11.16 16.13 10.40
C ILE A 409 11.35 16.43 11.90
N GLY A 410 12.03 15.54 12.64
CA GLY A 410 12.18 15.66 14.09
C GLY A 410 12.99 16.88 14.52
N PHE A 411 14.05 17.22 13.78
CA PHE A 411 14.95 18.31 14.15
C PHE A 411 14.43 19.68 13.67
N ARG A 412 14.15 20.59 14.62
CA ARG A 412 13.73 21.99 14.35
C ARG A 412 14.69 22.71 13.41
N TYR A 413 15.99 22.49 13.62
CA TYR A 413 17.04 23.11 12.82
C TYR A 413 16.99 22.69 11.35
N SER A 414 16.70 21.41 11.05
CA SER A 414 16.57 20.90 9.68
C SER A 414 15.37 21.52 8.97
N ARG A 415 14.21 21.61 9.64
CA ARG A 415 13.00 22.26 9.13
C ARG A 415 13.23 23.73 8.80
N LEU A 416 13.83 24.46 9.74
CA LEU A 416 14.12 25.89 9.58
C LEU A 416 15.12 26.14 8.45
N ARG A 417 16.18 25.31 8.35
CA ARG A 417 17.15 25.37 7.25
C ARG A 417 16.49 25.11 5.90
N TYR A 418 15.58 24.14 5.84
CA TYR A 418 14.84 23.80 4.62
C TYR A 418 13.99 24.98 4.12
N ILE A 419 13.16 25.60 4.98
CA ILE A 419 12.33 26.75 4.58
C ILE A 419 13.19 27.98 4.23
N ARG A 420 14.24 28.27 5.03
CA ARG A 420 15.16 29.37 4.73
C ARG A 420 15.88 29.19 3.39
N LYS A 421 16.22 27.96 2.99
CA LYS A 421 16.80 27.70 1.67
C LYS A 421 15.84 28.16 0.56
N HIS A 422 14.56 27.80 0.64
CA HIS A 422 13.56 28.16 -0.37
C HIS A 422 13.27 29.66 -0.41
N LEU A 423 13.18 30.32 0.76
CA LEU A 423 13.00 31.78 0.83
C LEU A 423 14.21 32.56 0.29
N LYS A 424 15.43 32.04 0.48
CA LYS A 424 16.66 32.64 -0.07
C LYS A 424 16.73 32.51 -1.58
N ILE A 425 16.33 31.37 -2.15
CA ILE A 425 16.27 31.17 -3.61
C ILE A 425 15.36 32.21 -4.26
N MET A 426 14.24 32.55 -3.59
CA MET A 426 13.29 33.56 -4.07
C MET A 426 13.64 35.01 -3.67
N ALA A 427 14.85 35.24 -3.15
CA ALA A 427 15.32 36.55 -2.68
C ALA A 427 14.38 37.27 -1.68
N LYS A 428 13.59 36.50 -0.91
CA LYS A 428 12.62 37.04 0.08
C LYS A 428 13.22 37.30 1.47
N LEU A 429 14.49 36.92 1.68
CA LEU A 429 15.17 36.97 2.97
C LEU A 429 16.57 37.57 2.82
N ASN A 430 16.86 38.65 3.55
CA ASN A 430 18.20 39.25 3.60
C ASN A 430 19.10 38.50 4.60
N ARG A 431 20.37 38.27 4.23
CA ARG A 431 21.31 37.47 5.02
C ARG A 431 21.65 38.12 6.37
N ASP A 432 21.69 39.45 6.39
CA ASP A 432 22.27 40.22 7.48
C ASP A 432 21.20 40.84 8.41
N SER A 433 19.90 40.67 8.09
CA SER A 433 18.80 41.19 8.93
C SER A 433 18.38 40.18 10.00
N ASP A 434 18.66 40.52 11.27
CA ASP A 434 18.21 39.72 12.42
C ASP A 434 16.68 39.69 12.58
N ARG A 435 15.98 40.74 12.11
CA ARG A 435 14.51 40.82 12.09
C ARG A 435 13.93 39.72 11.18
N ASP A 436 14.48 39.59 9.99
CA ASP A 436 14.09 38.57 9.01
C ASP A 436 14.40 37.15 9.51
N ARG A 437 15.51 36.97 10.23
CA ARG A 437 15.87 35.70 10.85
C ARG A 437 14.85 35.26 11.91
N LYS A 438 14.40 36.20 12.77
CA LYS A 438 13.35 35.96 13.78
C LYS A 438 11.98 35.77 13.13
N LEU A 439 11.65 36.52 12.08
CA LEU A 439 10.37 36.41 11.36
C LEU A 439 10.26 35.07 10.64
N SER A 440 11.31 34.62 9.95
CA SER A 440 11.35 33.31 9.27
C SER A 440 11.20 32.14 10.26
N GLN A 441 11.70 32.30 11.48
CA GLN A 441 11.47 31.34 12.55
C GLN A 441 10.01 31.31 13.00
N LYS A 442 9.40 32.47 13.25
CA LYS A 442 7.97 32.55 13.61
C LYS A 442 7.07 31.97 12.52
N PHE A 443 7.35 32.27 11.25
CA PHE A 443 6.64 31.67 10.12
C PHE A 443 6.76 30.14 10.09
N THR A 444 7.97 29.60 10.26
CA THR A 444 8.18 28.14 10.21
C THR A 444 7.56 27.43 11.43
N GLU A 445 7.61 28.03 12.62
CA GLU A 445 7.19 27.37 13.86
C GLU A 445 5.71 27.60 14.20
N MET A 446 5.16 28.78 13.94
CA MET A 446 3.80 29.15 14.33
C MET A 446 2.79 29.02 13.19
N TYR A 447 3.19 29.42 11.97
CA TYR A 447 2.31 29.42 10.80
C TYR A 447 2.36 28.08 10.04
N LEU A 448 3.54 27.67 9.57
CA LEU A 448 3.70 26.41 8.82
C LEU A 448 3.65 25.15 9.71
N ARG A 449 4.15 25.25 10.95
CA ARG A 449 4.26 24.14 11.92
C ARG A 449 5.01 22.92 11.33
N GLN A 450 4.83 21.74 11.91
CA GLN A 450 5.47 20.52 11.38
C GLN A 450 4.71 19.97 10.17
N ASP A 451 3.37 19.91 10.26
CA ASP A 451 2.52 19.38 9.19
C ASP A 451 2.68 20.15 7.87
N GLY A 452 2.71 21.49 7.90
CA GLY A 452 2.92 22.29 6.68
C GLY A 452 4.30 22.09 6.04
N VAL A 453 5.37 22.02 6.85
CA VAL A 453 6.71 21.70 6.35
C VAL A 453 6.76 20.29 5.77
N PHE A 454 6.04 19.33 6.36
CA PHE A 454 5.94 17.97 5.87
C PHE A 454 5.20 17.90 4.52
N VAL A 455 4.04 18.55 4.41
CA VAL A 455 3.28 18.63 3.14
C VAL A 455 4.14 19.24 2.04
N LEU A 456 4.85 20.33 2.31
CA LEU A 456 5.74 20.95 1.32
C LEU A 456 6.89 20.02 0.91
N LYS A 457 7.47 19.25 1.84
CA LYS A 457 8.47 18.23 1.52
C LYS A 457 7.90 17.09 0.68
N LEU A 458 6.65 16.73 0.90
CA LEU A 458 5.98 15.68 0.14
C LEU A 458 5.65 16.13 -1.28
N VAL A 459 5.22 17.38 -1.43
CA VAL A 459 5.08 18.02 -2.74
C VAL A 459 6.44 18.08 -3.44
N ALA A 460 7.51 18.53 -2.76
CA ALA A 460 8.86 18.62 -3.32
C ALA A 460 9.44 17.30 -3.83
N LYS A 461 8.96 16.16 -3.32
CA LYS A 461 9.40 14.84 -3.78
C LYS A 461 8.72 14.37 -5.06
N ASN A 462 7.55 14.91 -5.35
CA ASN A 462 6.75 14.54 -6.50
C ASN A 462 6.77 15.63 -7.59
N SER A 463 7.09 16.87 -7.22
CA SER A 463 7.37 17.99 -8.12
C SER A 463 8.85 18.40 -8.05
N THR A 464 9.19 19.58 -8.56
CA THR A 464 10.52 20.17 -8.41
C THR A 464 10.62 21.08 -7.18
N ASP A 465 11.84 21.21 -6.64
CA ASP A 465 12.15 22.14 -5.54
C ASP A 465 11.82 23.61 -5.90
N LEU A 466 11.85 23.97 -7.19
CA LEU A 466 11.51 25.32 -7.67
C LEU A 466 10.02 25.64 -7.49
N VAL A 467 9.13 24.71 -7.84
CA VAL A 467 7.68 24.87 -7.64
C VAL A 467 7.35 25.05 -6.16
N VAL A 468 8.03 24.31 -5.30
CA VAL A 468 7.86 24.45 -3.85
C VAL A 468 8.40 25.79 -3.34
N ALA A 469 9.50 26.29 -3.92
CA ALA A 469 10.00 27.62 -3.59
C ALA A 469 8.99 28.73 -3.93
N ASP A 470 8.30 28.64 -5.07
CA ASP A 470 7.24 29.58 -5.46
C ASP A 470 6.06 29.53 -4.47
N VAL A 471 5.61 28.32 -4.11
CA VAL A 471 4.52 28.13 -3.13
C VAL A 471 4.91 28.70 -1.77
N VAL A 472 6.13 28.45 -1.31
CA VAL A 472 6.65 28.98 -0.03
C VAL A 472 6.75 30.50 -0.06
N ALA A 473 7.19 31.09 -1.17
CA ALA A 473 7.25 32.54 -1.33
C ALA A 473 5.84 33.18 -1.32
N ALA A 474 4.87 32.58 -2.02
CA ALA A 474 3.49 33.05 -2.02
C ALA A 474 2.84 32.95 -0.62
N LEU A 475 3.11 31.88 0.12
CA LEU A 475 2.66 31.74 1.51
C LEU A 475 3.31 32.75 2.44
N TRP A 476 4.59 33.08 2.22
CA TRP A 476 5.32 34.08 2.99
C TRP A 476 4.78 35.49 2.78
N ASP A 477 4.49 35.85 1.53
CA ASP A 477 3.88 37.15 1.21
C ASP A 477 2.48 37.28 1.83
N ASN A 478 1.66 36.22 1.75
CA ASN A 478 0.36 36.20 2.43
C ASN A 478 0.48 36.31 3.95
N TYR A 479 1.46 35.63 4.55
CA TYR A 479 1.73 35.73 5.99
C TYR A 479 2.13 37.16 6.42
N LYS A 480 2.94 37.86 5.61
CA LYS A 480 3.32 39.26 5.88
C LYS A 480 2.13 40.23 5.74
N ASN A 481 1.24 39.95 4.78
CA ASN A 481 0.07 40.81 4.50
C ASN A 481 -1.10 40.58 5.48
N LYS A 482 -1.08 39.51 6.29
CA LYS A 482 -2.11 39.28 7.31
C LYS A 482 -1.90 40.26 8.48
N PRO A 483 -2.90 41.08 8.84
CA PRO A 483 -2.81 41.93 10.02
C PRO A 483 -2.64 41.03 11.24
N ILE A 484 -1.58 41.26 12.01
CA ILE A 484 -1.35 40.58 13.28
C ILE A 484 -2.47 41.04 14.22
N SER A 485 -3.55 40.26 14.33
CA SER A 485 -4.60 40.48 15.33
C SER A 485 -3.94 40.49 16.71
N GLY A 486 -3.70 41.68 17.27
CA GLY A 486 -3.24 41.89 18.63
C GLY A 486 -1.93 42.67 18.86
N ARG A 487 -1.37 43.41 17.88
CA ARG A 487 -0.33 44.40 18.19
C ARG A 487 -0.72 45.77 17.64
N ALA A 488 -0.92 46.73 18.53
CA ALA A 488 -1.00 48.15 18.19
C ALA A 488 0.24 48.52 17.35
N PRO A 489 0.11 49.42 16.37
CA PRO A 489 1.26 49.92 15.63
C PRO A 489 2.25 50.55 16.63
N GLU A 490 3.42 49.93 16.79
CA GLU A 490 4.61 50.65 17.25
C GLU A 490 4.87 51.70 16.16
N THR A 491 4.53 52.95 16.45
CA THR A 491 4.93 54.11 15.68
C THR A 491 6.45 54.11 15.61
N ASP A 492 6.98 53.92 14.40
CA ASP A 492 8.37 54.23 14.08
C ASP A 492 8.57 55.73 14.36
N VAL A 493 9.28 56.07 15.44
CA VAL A 493 9.81 57.41 15.65
C VAL A 493 11.10 57.47 14.84
N ASP A 494 11.03 58.13 13.69
CA ASP A 494 12.20 58.57 12.93
C ASP A 494 13.01 59.57 13.78
N GLU A 495 14.07 59.10 14.43
CA GLU A 495 15.18 59.98 14.84
C GLU A 495 16.18 60.08 13.68
N THR A 496 15.82 60.89 12.69
CA THR A 496 16.79 61.58 11.84
C THR A 496 16.41 63.05 11.76
N GLY A 497 17.10 63.87 12.54
CA GLY A 497 16.97 65.32 12.55
C GLY A 497 18.25 65.96 13.09
N SER A 498 19.30 65.97 12.26
CA SER A 498 20.47 66.81 12.47
C SER A 498 20.18 68.25 12.08
N LEU A 499 20.60 69.18 12.95
CA LEU A 499 21.00 70.58 12.72
C LEU A 499 19.89 71.63 12.46
N GLY A 500 19.69 72.45 13.50
CA GLY A 500 19.12 73.79 13.50
C GLY A 500 19.49 74.46 14.81
#